data_AF-A0A651G460-F1
#
_entry.id   AF-A0A651G460-F1
#
_cell.length_a   1.000
_cell.length_b   1.000
_cell.length_c   1.000
_cell.angle_alpha   90.00
_cell.angle_beta   90.00
_cell.angle_gamma   90.00
#
_symmetry.space_group_name_H-M   'P 1'
#
loop_
_entity.id
_entity.type
_entity.pdbx_description
1 polymer ?
#
loop_
_entity_poly.entity_id
_entity_poly.type
_entity_poly.pdbx_seq_one_letter_code
_entity_poly.pdbx_strand_id
1 'polypeptide(L)' 'MARHMVAYGAAGLLVTPVLVFVLTLGLAYALDDRCGTPGDSGGCEMGAASLAIASVIPGLALGAAAGAFVSIRRG' A
#
# COMPACT_ATOMS: atom_id res chain seq x y z
N MET A 1 -12.11 7.59 21.09
CA MET A 1 -12.49 7.55 19.66
C MET A 1 -11.40 8.11 18.74
N ALA A 2 -11.11 9.42 18.76
CA ALA A 2 -10.17 10.06 17.82
C ALA A 2 -8.73 9.48 17.81
N ARG A 3 -8.17 9.15 18.98
CA ARG A 3 -6.81 8.59 19.10
C ARG A 3 -6.63 7.27 18.32
N HIS A 4 -7.67 6.44 18.23
CA HIS A 4 -7.60 5.17 17.51
C HIS A 4 -7.70 5.41 15.99
N MET A 5 -8.61 6.27 15.53
CA MET A 5 -8.69 6.63 14.11
C MET A 5 -7.35 7.19 13.58
N VAL A 6 -6.69 8.09 14.33
CA VAL A 6 -5.40 8.66 13.91
C VAL A 6 -4.30 7.60 13.90
N ALA A 7 -4.21 6.75 14.92
CA ALA A 7 -3.18 5.70 14.99
C ALA A 7 -3.31 4.68 13.86
N TYR A 8 -4.52 4.17 13.61
CA TYR A 8 -4.76 3.20 12.55
C TYR A 8 -4.69 3.85 11.15
N GLY A 9 -5.13 5.10 11.00
CA GLY A 9 -4.99 5.88 9.76
C GLY A 9 -3.52 6.12 9.39
N ALA A 10 -2.69 6.50 10.36
CA ALA A 10 -1.25 6.63 10.16
C ALA A 10 -0.57 5.29 9.84
N ALA A 11 -0.99 4.21 10.52
CA ALA A 11 -0.51 2.87 10.21
C ALA A 11 -0.88 2.46 8.78
N GLY A 12 -2.13 2.67 8.35
CA GLY A 12 -2.56 2.40 6.98
C GLY A 12 -1.81 3.23 5.94
N LEU A 13 -1.60 4.52 6.22
CA LEU A 13 -0.83 5.42 5.35
C LEU A 13 0.61 4.95 5.10
N LEU A 14 1.26 4.31 6.08
CA LEU A 14 2.64 3.83 5.97
C LEU A 14 2.73 2.39 5.49
N VAL A 15 1.88 1.50 6.00
CA VAL A 15 1.97 0.06 5.75
C VAL A 15 1.41 -0.30 4.37
N THR A 16 0.30 0.30 3.96
CA THR A 16 -0.33 0.01 2.67
C THR A 16 0.58 0.25 1.47
N PRO A 17 1.26 1.41 1.30
CA PRO A 17 2.14 1.61 0.15
C PRO A 17 3.32 0.63 0.11
N VAL A 18 3.87 0.26 1.27
CA VAL A 18 4.94 -0.75 1.35
C VAL A 18 4.43 -2.12 0.90
N LEU A 19 3.26 -2.54 1.36
CA LEU A 19 2.66 -3.81 0.94
C LEU A 19 2.32 -3.81 -0.56
N VAL A 20 1.73 -2.73 -1.07
CA VAL A 20 1.41 -2.60 -2.49
C VAL A 20 2.67 -2.65 -3.33
N PHE A 21 3.74 -1.95 -2.94
CA PHE A 21 5.01 -1.99 -3.66
C PHE A 21 5.57 -3.41 -3.75
N VAL A 22 5.73 -4.08 -2.60
CA VAL A 22 6.34 -5.42 -2.53
C VAL A 22 5.49 -6.46 -3.28
N LEU A 23 4.17 -6.41 -3.11
CA LEU A 23 3.27 -7.33 -3.81
C LEU A 23 3.26 -7.09 -5.31
N THR A 24 3.12 -5.84 -5.76
CA THR A 24 3.06 -5.53 -7.19
C THR A 24 4.37 -5.86 -7.89
N LEU A 25 5.51 -5.53 -7.28
CA LEU A 25 6.82 -5.87 -7.82
C LEU A 25 7.05 -7.38 -7.83
N GLY A 26 6.72 -8.07 -6.73
CA GLY A 26 6.82 -9.53 -6.66
C GLY A 26 5.94 -10.23 -7.68
N LEU A 27 4.70 -9.78 -7.87
CA LEU A 27 3.82 -10.30 -8.92
C LEU A 27 4.35 -9.98 -10.32
N ALA A 28 4.90 -8.79 -10.56
CA ALA A 28 5.46 -8.42 -11.84
C ALA A 28 6.60 -9.36 -12.24
N TYR A 29 7.55 -9.59 -11.33
CA TYR A 29 8.66 -10.54 -11.55
C TYR A 29 8.21 -12.01 -11.61
N ALA A 30 7.07 -12.38 -11.02
CA ALA A 30 6.55 -13.74 -11.08
C ALA A 30 5.71 -14.03 -12.33
N LEU A 31 5.15 -13.00 -12.97
CA LEU A 31 4.19 -13.13 -14.07
C LEU A 31 4.71 -12.59 -15.41
N ASP A 32 5.74 -11.76 -15.41
CA ASP A 32 6.33 -11.19 -16.63
C ASP A 32 7.86 -11.40 -16.67
N ASP A 33 8.30 -12.28 -17.57
CA ASP A 33 9.71 -12.62 -17.78
C ASP A 33 10.54 -11.44 -18.35
N ARG A 34 9.89 -10.32 -18.73
CA ARG A 34 10.58 -9.13 -19.23
C ARG A 34 11.15 -8.27 -18.10
N CYS A 35 10.61 -8.38 -16.90
CA CYS A 35 11.11 -7.61 -15.75
C CYS A 35 12.58 -7.96 -15.48
N GLY A 36 13.45 -6.93 -15.45
CA GLY A 36 14.89 -7.09 -15.25
C GLY A 36 15.70 -7.50 -16.50
N THR A 37 15.08 -7.58 -17.68
CA THR A 37 15.80 -7.85 -18.94
C THR A 37 16.47 -6.59 -19.49
N PRO A 38 17.57 -6.71 -20.28
CA PRO A 38 18.20 -5.58 -20.95
C PRO A 38 17.24 -4.98 -21.98
N GLY A 39 16.53 -3.93 -21.59
CA GLY A 39 15.43 -3.33 -22.36
C GLY A 39 14.30 -2.81 -21.46
N ASP A 40 14.21 -3.31 -20.24
CA ASP A 40 13.31 -2.78 -19.23
C ASP A 40 13.97 -1.60 -18.52
N SER A 41 13.58 -0.37 -18.88
CA SER A 41 14.14 0.88 -18.32
C SER A 41 13.64 1.17 -16.90
N GLY A 42 13.41 0.13 -16.11
CA GLY A 42 12.74 0.22 -14.82
C GLY A 42 11.22 0.28 -14.92
N GLY A 43 10.61 -0.28 -15.98
CA GLY A 43 9.16 -0.20 -16.21
C GLY A 43 8.35 -0.91 -15.13
N CYS A 44 8.76 -2.12 -14.76
CA CYS A 44 8.15 -2.89 -13.67
C CYS A 44 8.32 -2.16 -12.31
N GLU A 45 9.49 -1.60 -12.06
CA GLU A 45 9.87 -0.89 -10.84
C GLU A 45 9.14 0.46 -10.72
N MET A 46 9.07 1.24 -11.80
CA MET A 46 8.32 2.50 -11.86
C MET A 46 6.82 2.25 -11.76
N GLY A 47 6.31 1.18 -12.37
CA GLY A 47 4.92 0.77 -12.24
C GLY A 47 4.57 0.45 -10.79
N ALA A 48 5.36 -0.41 -10.14
CA ALA A 48 5.20 -0.74 -8.73
C ALA A 48 5.30 0.49 -7.81
N ALA A 49 6.27 1.38 -8.06
CA ALA A 49 6.42 2.63 -7.30
C ALA A 49 5.20 3.55 -7.46
N SER A 50 4.69 3.70 -8.68
CA SER A 50 3.52 4.54 -8.97
C SER A 50 2.26 4.00 -8.28
N LEU A 51 2.05 2.68 -8.31
CA LEU A 51 0.95 2.03 -7.61
C LEU A 51 1.07 2.17 -6.09
N ALA A 52 2.28 2.04 -5.55
CA ALA A 52 2.54 2.26 -4.14
C ALA A 52 2.16 3.68 -3.71
N ILE A 53 2.60 4.70 -4.45
CA ILE A 53 2.28 6.10 -4.16
C ILE A 53 0.76 6.35 -4.28
N ALA A 54 0.12 5.83 -5.32
CA ALA A 54 -1.33 5.97 -5.51
C ALA A 54 -2.13 5.32 -4.36
N SER A 55 -1.58 4.28 -3.73
CA SER A 55 -2.22 3.56 -2.63
C SER A 55 -2.15 4.27 -1.27
N VAL A 56 -1.41 5.38 -1.14
CA VAL A 56 -1.29 6.15 0.11
C VAL A 56 -2.65 6.65 0.61
N ILE A 57 -3.46 7.24 -0.28
CA ILE A 57 -4.79 7.77 0.06
C ILE A 57 -5.75 6.63 0.44
N PRO A 58 -5.88 5.54 -0.36
CA PRO A 58 -6.64 4.36 0.05
C PRO A 58 -6.18 3.76 1.38
N GLY A 59 -4.87 3.68 1.62
CA GLY A 59 -4.30 3.15 2.86
C GLY A 59 -4.70 3.95 4.09
N LEU A 60 -4.64 5.29 4.00
CA LEU A 60 -5.11 6.17 5.06
C LEU A 60 -6.61 5.99 5.32
N ALA A 61 -7.42 5.93 4.26
CA ALA A 61 -8.87 5.77 4.37
C ALA A 61 -9.25 4.44 5.06
N LEU A 62 -8.62 3.33 4.64
CA LEU A 62 -8.84 2.01 5.24
C LEU A 62 -8.37 1.96 6.69
N GLY A 63 -7.20 2.53 6.99
CA GLY A 63 -6.68 2.61 8.35
C GLY A 63 -7.59 3.41 9.28
N ALA A 64 -8.06 4.58 8.84
CA ALA A 64 -8.97 5.41 9.62
C ALA A 64 -10.32 4.70 9.87
N ALA A 65 -10.85 4.02 8.84
CA ALA A 65 -12.07 3.22 8.95
C ALA A 65 -11.93 2.06 9.94
N ALA A 66 -10.78 1.35 9.92
CA ALA A 66 -10.49 0.30 10.90
C ALA A 66 -10.40 0.85 12.33
N GLY A 67 -9.72 1.99 12.53
CA GLY A 67 -9.64 2.66 13.82
C GLY A 67 -11.01 3.12 14.35
N ALA A 68 -11.89 3.57 13.45
CA ALA A 68 -13.28 3.89 13.78
C ALA A 68 -14.03 2.65 14.27
N PHE A 69 -13.96 1.56 13.50
CA PHE A 69 -14.61 0.30 13.85
C PHE A 69 -14.13 -0.27 15.19
N VAL A 70 -12.82 -0.27 15.45
CA VAL A 70 -12.25 -0.72 16.73
C VAL A 70 -12.74 0.16 17.88
N SER A 71 -12.86 1.48 17.66
CA SER A 71 -13.36 2.39 18.68
C SER A 71 -14.84 2.17 19.01
N ILE A 72 -15.66 1.81 18.02
CA ILE A 72 -17.08 1.46 18.21
C ILE A 72 -17.21 0.12 18.94
N ARG A 73 -16.37 -0.86 18.61
CA ARG A 73 -16.39 -2.20 19.21
C ARG A 73 -15.92 -2.24 20.67
N ARG A 74 -15.13 -1.26 21.09
CA ARG A 74 -14.54 -1.17 22.45
C ARG A 74 -15.22 -0.11 23.34
N GLY A 75 -16.22 0.60 22.81
CA GLY A 75 -16.99 1.62 23.51
C GLY A 75 -18.29 1.08 24.10
#